data_AF-A0A8J6WSI9-F1
#
_entry.id   AF-A0A8J6WSI9-F1
#
_cell.length_a   1.000
_cell.length_b   1.000
_cell.length_c   1.000
_cell.angle_alpha   90.00
_cell.angle_beta   90.00
_cell.angle_gamma   90.00
#
_symmetry.space_group_name_H-M   'P 1'
#
loop_
_entity.id
_entity.type
_entity.pdbx_description
1 polymer ?
#
loop_
_entity_poly.entity_id
_entity_poly.type
_entity_poly.pdbx_seq_one_letter_code
_entity_poly.pdbx_strand_id
1 'polypeptide(L)'
;MLQLNLTSIDLAGQYHQDLNFWQIQHRIDALINRYLSVEHLRDRLEDLPVQFRTPQTRPWQPIDWQAIDRQQVVGIDLDVFLAILKGAIDTEAPIRQYTQTSRLYLEQLHPQMARFVGGSVDEHGSLIEPGLWEKEERQHTPALMKVYTQLTGEKITPTQRSVRSYQSSDNPRNDLYRHGLHRIATEYGATCLYLWLMAHTTGPLQVVLEELVRDEINHMTKFWGFGVWAFPESSLPHIGLTLLQTMQGRLTYSQNRSSLVGTLHRMTNVLAWQSWSWSNRATFIFTCTRVLHRLYGWSRSLRAAELQKLFGKDEEERRKDERGREIFEG
;
A
#
# COMPACT_ATOMS: atom_id res chain seq x y z
N MET A 1 25.05 15.19 -38.75
CA MET A 1 23.80 14.45 -38.97
C MET A 1 23.07 14.46 -37.62
N LEU A 2 22.11 15.36 -37.45
CA LEU A 2 21.35 15.53 -36.21
C LEU A 2 20.45 14.29 -36.06
N GLN A 3 20.73 13.43 -35.08
CA GLN A 3 19.81 12.35 -34.71
C GLN A 3 18.53 12.99 -34.18
N LEU A 4 17.43 12.75 -34.89
CA LEU A 4 16.08 13.02 -34.43
C LEU A 4 15.86 12.22 -33.14
N ASN A 5 15.73 12.92 -32.02
CA ASN A 5 15.29 12.35 -30.75
C ASN A 5 13.89 11.74 -30.94
N LEU A 6 13.82 10.43 -31.17
CA LEU A 6 12.58 9.68 -31.08
C LEU A 6 12.17 9.70 -29.61
N THR A 7 11.20 10.56 -29.27
CA THR A 7 10.50 10.49 -27.99
C THR A 7 9.74 9.17 -27.95
N SER A 8 10.30 8.16 -27.30
CA SER A 8 9.54 6.98 -26.92
C SER A 8 8.52 7.38 -25.85
N ILE A 9 7.28 6.91 -26.01
CA ILE A 9 6.26 7.04 -24.97
C ILE A 9 6.37 5.81 -24.08
N ASP A 10 6.57 6.01 -22.78
CA ASP A 10 6.54 4.95 -21.77
C ASP A 10 5.27 5.04 -20.89
N LEU A 11 5.15 4.20 -19.85
CA LEU A 11 3.94 4.15 -19.02
C LEU A 11 3.66 5.45 -18.27
N ALA A 12 4.70 6.24 -17.99
CA ALA A 12 4.65 7.54 -17.35
C ALA A 12 4.59 8.71 -18.34
N GLY A 13 4.44 8.44 -19.64
CA GLY A 13 4.29 9.47 -20.68
C GLY A 13 5.57 9.67 -21.50
N GLN A 14 5.83 10.91 -21.91
CA GLN A 14 6.98 11.21 -22.77
C GLN A 14 8.30 10.99 -22.02
N TYR A 15 9.21 10.26 -22.65
CA TYR A 15 10.57 10.08 -22.19
C TYR A 15 11.51 11.15 -22.79
N HIS A 16 12.39 11.67 -21.94
CA HIS A 16 13.50 12.53 -22.31
C HIS A 16 14.77 12.02 -21.64
N GLN A 17 15.92 12.10 -22.32
CA GLN A 17 17.19 11.64 -21.75
C GLN A 17 17.59 12.43 -20.48
N ASP A 18 17.36 13.75 -20.47
CA ASP A 18 17.64 14.63 -19.34
C ASP A 18 16.35 15.12 -18.69
N LEU A 19 15.77 14.31 -17.80
CA LEU A 19 14.55 14.67 -17.08
C LEU A 19 14.83 15.76 -16.04
N ASN A 20 14.23 16.93 -16.24
CA ASN A 20 14.18 17.99 -15.24
C ASN A 20 12.98 17.82 -14.28
N PHE A 21 12.94 18.66 -13.24
CA PHE A 21 11.90 18.67 -12.22
C PHE A 21 10.47 18.68 -12.79
N TRP A 22 10.20 19.52 -13.79
CA TRP A 22 8.87 19.67 -14.37
C TRP A 22 8.47 18.45 -15.21
N GLN A 23 9.42 17.85 -15.92
CA GLN A 23 9.18 16.63 -16.68
C GLN A 23 8.86 15.44 -15.74
N ILE A 24 9.55 15.33 -14.61
CA ILE A 24 9.22 14.33 -13.58
C ILE A 24 7.83 14.57 -13.00
N GLN A 25 7.45 15.82 -12.68
CA GLN A 25 6.10 16.13 -12.21
C GLN A 25 5.03 15.76 -13.25
N HIS A 26 5.27 16.04 -14.53
CA HIS A 26 4.33 15.66 -15.59
C HIS A 26 4.18 14.14 -15.68
N ARG A 27 5.28 13.39 -15.57
CA ARG A 27 5.27 11.92 -15.51
C ARG A 27 4.46 11.41 -14.33
N ILE A 28 4.66 11.99 -13.15
CA ILE A 28 3.88 11.67 -11.93
C ILE A 28 2.40 11.94 -12.14
N ASP A 29 2.01 13.12 -12.66
CA ASP A 29 0.61 13.44 -12.92
C ASP A 29 -0.02 12.48 -13.94
N ALA A 30 0.72 12.09 -14.99
CA ALA A 30 0.26 11.11 -15.97
C ALA A 30 -0.04 9.75 -15.31
N LEU A 31 0.87 9.25 -14.46
CA LEU A 31 0.67 8.02 -13.71
C LEU A 31 -0.51 8.12 -12.73
N ILE A 32 -0.60 9.21 -11.96
CA ILE A 32 -1.71 9.41 -11.01
C ILE A 32 -3.06 9.45 -11.76
N ASN A 33 -3.13 10.15 -12.90
CA ASN A 33 -4.35 10.18 -13.70
C ASN A 33 -4.72 8.82 -14.26
N ARG A 34 -3.71 8.00 -14.60
CA ARG A 34 -3.90 6.66 -15.15
C ARG A 34 -4.37 5.65 -14.12
N TYR A 35 -3.77 5.62 -12.93
CA TYR A 35 -4.00 4.54 -11.95
C TYR A 35 -4.90 4.92 -10.77
N LEU A 36 -5.07 6.21 -10.48
CA LEU A 36 -5.82 6.71 -9.31
C LEU A 36 -7.05 7.55 -9.73
N SER A 37 -7.68 7.20 -10.86
CA SER A 37 -8.99 7.76 -11.20
C SER A 37 -10.06 7.26 -10.23
N VAL A 38 -11.16 8.01 -10.11
CA VAL A 38 -12.28 7.65 -9.21
C VAL A 38 -12.87 6.29 -9.59
N GLU A 39 -12.95 6.02 -10.89
CA GLU A 39 -13.43 4.78 -11.47
C GLU A 39 -12.52 3.62 -11.06
N HIS A 40 -11.20 3.75 -11.24
CA HIS A 40 -10.26 2.71 -10.82
C HIS A 40 -10.34 2.39 -9.33
N LEU A 41 -10.40 3.42 -8.48
CA LEU A 41 -10.52 3.23 -7.03
C LEU A 41 -11.86 2.58 -6.66
N ARG A 42 -12.95 2.97 -7.32
CA ARG A 42 -14.26 2.33 -7.11
C ARG A 42 -14.24 0.87 -7.54
N ASP A 43 -13.73 0.56 -8.72
CA ASP A 43 -13.66 -0.79 -9.26
C ASP A 43 -12.89 -1.73 -8.31
N ARG A 44 -11.75 -1.30 -7.76
CA ARG A 44 -10.97 -2.11 -6.79
C ARG A 44 -11.75 -2.38 -5.50
N LEU A 45 -12.53 -1.40 -5.03
CA LEU A 45 -13.34 -1.55 -3.83
C LEU A 45 -14.54 -2.48 -4.07
N GLU A 46 -15.20 -2.35 -5.23
CA GLU A 46 -16.36 -3.15 -5.62
C GLU A 46 -16.01 -4.62 -5.93
N ASP A 47 -14.76 -4.92 -6.28
CA ASP A 47 -14.27 -6.30 -6.45
C ASP A 47 -14.15 -7.06 -5.12
N LEU A 48 -14.11 -6.37 -3.98
CA LEU A 48 -13.81 -6.99 -2.69
C LEU A 48 -14.77 -8.13 -2.27
N PRO A 49 -16.10 -8.01 -2.42
CA PRO A 49 -17.01 -9.13 -2.12
C PRO A 49 -16.77 -10.36 -3.00
N VAL A 50 -16.34 -10.18 -4.25
CA VAL A 50 -15.96 -11.30 -5.12
C VAL A 50 -14.71 -11.98 -4.56
N GLN A 51 -13.72 -11.20 -4.14
CA GLN A 51 -12.49 -11.72 -3.53
C GLN A 51 -12.70 -12.40 -2.18
N PHE A 52 -13.71 -11.99 -1.39
CA PHE A 52 -14.09 -12.71 -0.18
C PHE A 52 -14.61 -14.12 -0.49
N ARG A 53 -15.38 -14.28 -1.56
CA ARG A 53 -15.95 -15.58 -1.97
C ARG A 53 -14.94 -16.44 -2.72
N THR A 54 -14.19 -15.83 -3.62
CA THR A 54 -13.28 -16.52 -4.55
C THR A 54 -11.93 -15.80 -4.55
N PRO A 55 -11.11 -15.97 -3.50
CA PRO A 55 -9.84 -15.26 -3.39
C PRO A 55 -8.88 -15.73 -4.48
N GLN A 56 -8.54 -14.83 -5.40
CA GLN A 56 -7.59 -15.07 -6.49
C GLN A 56 -6.57 -13.94 -6.55
N THR A 57 -5.29 -14.29 -6.54
CA THR A 57 -4.21 -13.33 -6.71
C THR A 57 -4.29 -12.72 -8.10
N ARG A 58 -4.13 -11.40 -8.19
CA ARG A 58 -3.96 -10.76 -9.48
C ARG A 58 -2.74 -11.35 -10.20
N PRO A 59 -2.88 -11.90 -11.43
CA PRO A 59 -1.72 -12.34 -12.17
C PRO A 59 -0.89 -11.12 -12.59
N TRP A 60 0.41 -11.19 -12.33
CA TRP A 60 1.34 -10.20 -12.86
C TRP A 60 1.55 -10.43 -14.36
N GLN A 61 1.70 -9.33 -15.10
CA GLN A 61 2.06 -9.45 -16.51
C GLN A 61 3.47 -10.04 -16.66
N PRO A 62 3.77 -10.75 -17.78
CA PRO A 62 5.13 -11.25 -18.02
C PRO A 62 6.15 -10.10 -18.04
N ILE A 63 7.24 -10.27 -17.28
CA ILE A 63 8.35 -9.31 -17.19
C ILE A 63 9.57 -9.89 -17.90
N ASP A 64 10.14 -9.12 -18.84
CA ASP A 64 11.45 -9.44 -19.41
C ASP A 64 12.56 -9.04 -18.42
N TRP A 65 12.85 -9.96 -17.50
CA TRP A 65 13.83 -9.75 -16.45
C TRP A 65 15.27 -9.58 -16.96
N GLN A 66 15.60 -10.08 -18.14
CA GLN A 66 16.96 -9.98 -18.69
C GLN A 66 17.21 -8.64 -19.39
N ALA A 67 16.14 -7.95 -19.78
CA ALA A 67 16.22 -6.61 -20.36
C ALA A 67 16.17 -5.49 -19.30
N ILE A 68 16.21 -5.81 -18.01
CA ILE A 68 16.34 -4.82 -16.94
C ILE A 68 17.80 -4.34 -16.88
N ASP A 69 17.99 -3.02 -16.96
CA ASP A 69 19.32 -2.41 -17.01
C ASP A 69 19.37 -1.06 -16.26
N ARG A 70 20.58 -0.66 -15.83
CA ARG A 70 20.84 0.58 -15.08
C ARG A 70 20.41 1.85 -15.80
N GLN A 71 20.50 1.90 -17.13
CA GLN A 71 20.09 3.06 -17.92
C GLN A 71 18.57 3.29 -17.89
N GLN A 72 17.79 2.33 -17.37
CA GLN A 72 16.36 2.49 -17.17
C GLN A 72 16.01 3.31 -15.93
N VAL A 73 16.97 3.59 -15.03
CA VAL A 73 16.80 4.51 -13.90
C VAL A 73 17.10 5.92 -14.38
N VAL A 74 16.13 6.84 -14.24
CA VAL A 74 16.15 8.15 -14.87
C VAL A 74 15.75 9.27 -13.90
N GLY A 75 16.40 10.44 -14.00
CA GLY A 75 16.10 11.60 -13.15
C GLY A 75 16.44 11.43 -11.66
N ILE A 76 17.10 10.33 -11.28
CA ILE A 76 17.60 10.04 -9.93
C ILE A 76 18.94 9.30 -10.04
N ASP A 77 19.85 9.56 -9.10
CA ASP A 77 21.09 8.80 -9.01
C ASP A 77 20.82 7.32 -8.71
N LEU A 78 21.51 6.42 -9.42
CA LEU A 78 21.34 4.98 -9.27
C LEU A 78 21.57 4.53 -7.81
N ASP A 79 22.56 5.08 -7.12
CA ASP A 79 22.85 4.71 -5.72
C ASP A 79 21.71 5.09 -4.78
N VAL A 80 21.04 6.22 -5.02
CA VAL A 80 19.86 6.63 -4.25
C VAL A 80 18.69 5.69 -4.56
N PHE A 81 18.46 5.37 -5.84
CA PHE A 81 17.44 4.40 -6.24
C PHE A 81 17.66 3.02 -5.59
N LEU A 82 18.90 2.52 -5.61
CA LEU A 82 19.28 1.26 -4.99
C LEU A 82 19.08 1.31 -3.47
N ALA A 83 19.46 2.40 -2.80
CA ALA A 83 19.23 2.56 -1.36
C ALA A 83 17.74 2.51 -1.01
N ILE A 84 16.89 3.13 -1.84
CA ILE A 84 15.43 3.06 -1.70
C ILE A 84 14.93 1.63 -1.87
N LEU A 85 15.41 0.89 -2.88
CA LEU A 85 15.03 -0.51 -3.07
C LEU A 85 15.39 -1.38 -1.87
N LYS A 86 16.60 -1.22 -1.30
CA LYS A 86 16.99 -1.92 -0.06
C LYS A 86 16.00 -1.61 1.06
N GLY A 87 15.64 -0.33 1.18
CA GLY A 87 14.68 0.12 2.18
C GLY A 87 13.28 -0.47 2.01
N ALA A 88 12.79 -0.56 0.77
CA ALA A 88 11.52 -1.19 0.44
C ALA A 88 11.53 -2.68 0.78
N ILE A 89 12.57 -3.42 0.34
CA ILE A 89 12.78 -4.85 0.66
C ILE A 89 12.71 -5.11 2.18
N ASP A 90 13.38 -4.26 2.96
CA ASP A 90 13.39 -4.32 4.43
C ASP A 90 12.03 -3.96 5.08
N THR A 91 11.15 -3.29 4.35
CA THR A 91 9.82 -2.88 4.84
C THR A 91 8.79 -3.96 4.53
N GLU A 92 8.87 -4.59 3.36
CA GLU A 92 8.03 -5.74 3.00
C GLU A 92 8.32 -7.00 3.83
N ALA A 93 9.55 -7.13 4.34
CA ALA A 93 9.93 -8.22 5.23
C ALA A 93 9.70 -7.86 6.72
N PRO A 94 8.98 -8.66 7.53
CA PRO A 94 8.40 -9.96 7.20
C PRO A 94 6.86 -9.92 7.09
N ILE A 95 6.37 -10.02 5.85
CA ILE A 95 4.94 -9.89 5.52
C ILE A 95 4.00 -10.79 6.32
N ARG A 96 4.36 -12.05 6.56
CA ARG A 96 3.49 -13.00 7.27
C ARG A 96 3.15 -12.52 8.68
N GLN A 97 4.10 -11.96 9.40
CA GLN A 97 3.85 -11.47 10.74
C GLN A 97 2.94 -10.23 10.70
N TYR A 98 3.10 -9.35 9.70
CA TYR A 98 2.20 -8.21 9.51
C TYR A 98 0.77 -8.64 9.19
N THR A 99 0.59 -9.68 8.37
CA THR A 99 -0.73 -10.21 7.98
C THR A 99 -1.41 -10.90 9.16
N GLN A 100 -0.69 -11.69 9.94
CA GLN A 100 -1.25 -12.34 11.13
C GLN A 100 -1.64 -11.33 12.20
N THR A 101 -0.81 -10.31 12.47
CA THR A 101 -1.19 -9.24 13.41
C THR A 101 -2.45 -8.52 12.93
N SER A 102 -2.55 -8.21 11.63
CA SER A 102 -3.73 -7.54 11.08
C SER A 102 -4.99 -8.41 11.14
N ARG A 103 -4.86 -9.72 10.90
CA ARG A 103 -5.96 -10.68 11.08
C ARG A 103 -6.53 -10.62 12.49
N LEU A 104 -5.68 -10.64 13.52
CA LEU A 104 -6.11 -10.61 14.93
C LEU A 104 -6.89 -9.33 15.28
N TYR A 105 -6.49 -8.16 14.76
CA TYR A 105 -7.25 -6.91 14.95
C TYR A 105 -8.61 -6.94 14.23
N LEU A 106 -8.70 -7.59 13.07
CA LEU A 106 -9.91 -7.64 12.24
C LEU A 106 -10.91 -8.71 12.69
N GLU A 107 -10.43 -9.84 13.21
CA GLU A 107 -11.22 -11.05 13.47
C GLU A 107 -12.46 -10.80 14.33
N GLN A 108 -12.36 -9.91 15.32
CA GLN A 108 -13.46 -9.58 16.22
C GLN A 108 -14.55 -8.71 15.58
N LEU A 109 -14.23 -7.90 14.57
CA LEU A 109 -15.16 -6.95 13.96
C LEU A 109 -15.63 -7.38 12.57
N HIS A 110 -14.76 -8.00 11.78
CA HIS A 110 -15.07 -8.37 10.40
C HIS A 110 -14.28 -9.64 9.97
N PRO A 111 -14.77 -10.85 10.34
CA PRO A 111 -14.09 -12.12 10.05
C PRO A 111 -13.72 -12.34 8.57
N GLN A 112 -14.57 -11.90 7.64
CA GLN A 112 -14.27 -12.03 6.20
C GLN A 112 -13.05 -11.20 5.78
N MET A 113 -12.86 -10.02 6.39
CA MET A 113 -11.72 -9.14 6.11
C MET A 113 -10.47 -9.69 6.80
N ALA A 114 -10.62 -10.26 8.01
CA ALA A 114 -9.56 -10.98 8.68
C ALA A 114 -9.04 -12.15 7.82
N ARG A 115 -9.95 -12.96 7.25
CA ARG A 115 -9.62 -14.05 6.33
C ARG A 115 -8.98 -13.54 5.04
N PHE A 116 -9.49 -12.46 4.45
CA PHE A 116 -8.89 -11.83 3.27
C PHE A 116 -7.43 -11.40 3.53
N VAL A 117 -7.17 -10.80 4.70
CA VAL A 117 -5.86 -10.24 5.06
C VAL A 117 -4.86 -11.32 5.46
N GLY A 118 -5.15 -12.09 6.52
CA GLY A 118 -4.22 -13.05 7.11
C GLY A 118 -4.65 -14.51 7.00
N GLY A 119 -5.75 -14.80 6.33
CA GLY A 119 -6.16 -16.17 6.03
C GLY A 119 -6.92 -16.85 7.16
N SER A 120 -6.98 -18.18 7.10
CA SER A 120 -7.68 -19.01 8.09
C SER A 120 -6.69 -19.76 8.98
N VAL A 121 -7.03 -19.88 10.26
CA VAL A 121 -6.26 -20.63 11.25
C VAL A 121 -7.08 -21.80 11.79
N ASP A 122 -6.42 -22.82 12.31
CA ASP A 122 -7.05 -23.92 13.04
C ASP A 122 -7.37 -23.55 14.49
N GLU A 123 -7.95 -24.50 15.25
CA GLU A 123 -8.30 -24.33 16.66
C GLU A 123 -7.09 -24.05 17.57
N HIS A 124 -5.88 -24.34 17.11
CA HIS A 124 -4.63 -24.08 17.82
C HIS A 124 -3.96 -22.78 17.36
N GLY A 125 -4.59 -22.02 16.46
CA GLY A 125 -4.07 -20.78 15.90
C GLY A 125 -3.01 -20.98 14.81
N SER A 126 -2.83 -22.21 14.30
CA SER A 126 -1.89 -22.49 13.22
C SER A 126 -2.50 -22.11 11.87
N LEU A 127 -1.70 -21.50 11.00
CA LEU A 127 -2.14 -21.07 9.68
C LEU A 127 -2.50 -22.27 8.78
N ILE A 128 -3.76 -22.37 8.39
CA ILE A 128 -4.25 -23.35 7.41
C ILE A 128 -4.00 -22.84 5.99
N GLU A 129 -4.46 -21.61 5.71
CA GLU A 129 -4.35 -21.00 4.39
C GLU A 129 -4.01 -19.51 4.55
N PRO A 130 -3.00 -18.97 3.84
CA PRO A 130 -2.73 -17.54 3.86
C PRO A 130 -3.86 -16.74 3.18
N GLY A 131 -4.06 -15.51 3.66
CA GLY A 131 -5.01 -14.57 3.09
C GLY A 131 -4.63 -14.18 1.66
N LEU A 132 -5.60 -13.68 0.89
CA LEU A 132 -5.34 -13.18 -0.46
C LEU A 132 -4.33 -12.03 -0.44
N TRP A 133 -4.50 -11.07 0.48
CA TRP A 133 -3.57 -9.96 0.64
C TRP A 133 -2.14 -10.47 0.91
N GLU A 134 -1.96 -11.40 1.86
CA GLU A 134 -0.65 -12.02 2.12
C GLU A 134 -0.06 -12.71 0.87
N LYS A 135 -0.90 -13.39 0.06
CA LYS A 135 -0.43 -14.05 -1.17
C LYS A 135 0.07 -13.03 -2.20
N GLU A 136 -0.58 -11.88 -2.33
CA GLU A 136 -0.17 -10.80 -3.24
C GLU A 136 1.15 -10.17 -2.78
N GLU A 137 1.21 -9.74 -1.52
CA GLU A 137 2.37 -9.10 -0.90
C GLU A 137 3.65 -9.95 -0.91
N ARG A 138 3.51 -11.28 -0.82
CA ARG A 138 4.65 -12.22 -0.94
C ARG A 138 5.39 -12.13 -2.28
N GLN A 139 4.78 -11.55 -3.31
CA GLN A 139 5.42 -11.35 -4.62
C GLN A 139 6.38 -10.16 -4.63
N HIS A 140 6.19 -9.19 -3.72
CA HIS A 140 6.89 -7.91 -3.77
C HIS A 140 8.36 -8.01 -3.42
N THR A 141 8.68 -8.61 -2.26
CA THR A 141 10.09 -8.77 -1.83
C THR A 141 10.93 -9.52 -2.86
N PRO A 142 10.51 -10.69 -3.40
CA PRO A 142 11.26 -11.37 -4.45
C PRO A 142 11.46 -10.53 -5.71
N ALA A 143 10.45 -9.77 -6.14
CA ALA A 143 10.54 -8.90 -7.31
C ALA A 143 11.56 -7.77 -7.09
N LEU A 144 11.48 -7.07 -5.96
CA LEU A 144 12.42 -6.00 -5.60
C LEU A 144 13.86 -6.52 -5.45
N MET A 145 14.04 -7.68 -4.82
CA MET A 145 15.35 -8.33 -4.72
C MET A 145 15.91 -8.68 -6.09
N LYS A 146 15.07 -9.17 -7.00
CA LYS A 146 15.48 -9.50 -8.37
C LYS A 146 15.85 -8.25 -9.17
N VAL A 147 15.10 -7.16 -9.04
CA VAL A 147 15.49 -5.84 -9.59
C VAL A 147 16.85 -5.42 -9.05
N TYR A 148 17.04 -5.45 -7.73
CA TYR A 148 18.32 -5.09 -7.11
C TYR A 148 19.47 -5.93 -7.70
N THR A 149 19.29 -7.24 -7.83
CA THR A 149 20.31 -8.12 -8.41
C THR A 149 20.56 -7.85 -9.88
N GLN A 150 19.54 -7.56 -10.70
CA GLN A 150 19.77 -7.18 -12.10
C GLN A 150 20.57 -5.87 -12.21
N LEU A 151 20.24 -4.89 -11.38
CA LEU A 151 20.91 -3.59 -11.41
C LEU A 151 22.32 -3.63 -10.80
N THR A 152 22.64 -4.55 -9.90
CA THR A 152 23.93 -4.54 -9.20
C THR A 152 24.85 -5.70 -9.57
N GLY A 153 24.30 -6.83 -10.01
CA GLY A 153 24.96 -8.13 -10.04
C GLY A 153 25.06 -8.80 -8.66
N GLU A 154 24.59 -8.14 -7.60
CA GLU A 154 24.74 -8.60 -6.22
C GLU A 154 23.43 -9.17 -5.67
N LYS A 155 23.56 -10.17 -4.79
CA LYS A 155 22.41 -10.65 -4.01
C LYS A 155 22.27 -9.81 -2.74
N ILE A 156 21.03 -9.56 -2.35
CA ILE A 156 20.70 -8.90 -1.09
C ILE A 156 19.89 -9.84 -0.21
N THR A 157 20.06 -9.72 1.11
CA THR A 157 19.24 -10.41 2.11
C THR A 157 18.49 -9.36 2.91
N PRO A 158 17.15 -9.44 3.02
CA PRO A 158 16.39 -8.50 3.84
C PRO A 158 16.86 -8.52 5.29
N THR A 159 16.95 -7.34 5.91
CA THR A 159 17.22 -7.24 7.34
C THR A 159 16.00 -7.77 8.10
N GLN A 160 16.16 -8.86 8.86
CA GLN A 160 15.06 -9.36 9.68
C GLN A 160 14.68 -8.35 10.75
N ARG A 161 13.42 -7.91 10.74
CA ARG A 161 12.86 -7.01 11.74
C ARG A 161 11.86 -7.74 12.60
N SER A 162 11.89 -7.46 13.90
CA SER A 162 10.84 -7.92 14.82
C SER A 162 9.55 -7.16 14.52
N VAL A 163 8.49 -7.92 14.24
CA VAL A 163 7.15 -7.36 14.09
C VAL A 163 6.54 -7.20 15.46
N ARG A 164 5.90 -6.06 15.69
CA ARG A 164 5.14 -5.85 16.92
C ARG A 164 3.93 -6.79 16.92
N SER A 165 3.76 -7.53 18.01
CA SER A 165 2.62 -8.41 18.21
C SER A 165 1.33 -7.62 18.38
N TYR A 166 0.20 -8.31 18.17
CA TYR A 166 -1.12 -7.82 18.55
C TYR A 166 -1.14 -7.34 20.01
N GLN A 167 -1.67 -6.13 20.22
CA GLN A 167 -1.84 -5.51 21.52
C GLN A 167 -3.34 -5.32 21.77
N SER A 168 -3.97 -6.30 22.42
CA SER A 168 -5.37 -6.19 22.86
C SER A 168 -5.51 -5.19 24.01
N SER A 169 -6.59 -4.43 23.98
CA SER A 169 -7.15 -3.71 25.10
C SER A 169 -8.63 -4.10 25.29
N ASP A 170 -9.27 -3.56 26.32
CA ASP A 170 -10.70 -3.74 26.56
C ASP A 170 -11.59 -3.05 25.50
N ASN A 171 -11.01 -2.36 24.52
CA ASN A 171 -11.74 -1.73 23.42
C ASN A 171 -11.21 -2.18 22.04
N PRO A 172 -11.66 -3.35 21.55
CA PRO A 172 -11.26 -3.90 20.25
C PRO A 172 -11.54 -3.00 19.06
N ARG A 173 -12.60 -2.19 19.11
CA ARG A 173 -12.94 -1.22 18.05
C ARG A 173 -11.88 -0.14 17.92
N ASN A 174 -11.45 0.44 19.04
CA ASN A 174 -10.40 1.46 19.07
C ASN A 174 -9.02 0.87 18.72
N ASP A 175 -8.77 -0.38 19.10
CA ASP A 175 -7.57 -1.12 18.72
C ASP A 175 -7.50 -1.32 17.20
N LEU A 176 -8.60 -1.79 16.59
CA LEU A 176 -8.72 -1.90 15.15
C LEU A 176 -8.61 -0.53 14.46
N TYR A 177 -9.21 0.53 15.00
CA TYR A 177 -9.10 1.88 14.42
C TYR A 177 -7.63 2.31 14.29
N ARG A 178 -6.85 2.17 15.37
CA ARG A 178 -5.44 2.57 15.39
C ARG A 178 -4.59 1.71 14.45
N HIS A 179 -4.80 0.40 14.47
CA HIS A 179 -4.12 -0.53 13.58
C HIS A 179 -4.48 -0.26 12.11
N GLY A 180 -5.76 -0.02 11.84
CA GLY A 180 -6.27 0.32 10.51
C GLY A 180 -5.67 1.61 9.96
N LEU A 181 -5.54 2.66 10.77
CA LEU A 181 -4.83 3.88 10.37
C LEU A 181 -3.36 3.61 10.02
N HIS A 182 -2.68 2.74 10.76
CA HIS A 182 -1.30 2.33 10.46
C HIS A 182 -1.22 1.59 9.13
N ARG A 183 -2.12 0.64 8.87
CA ARG A 183 -2.21 -0.04 7.57
C ARG A 183 -2.46 0.94 6.44
N ILE A 184 -3.49 1.78 6.54
CA ILE A 184 -3.78 2.81 5.52
C ILE A 184 -2.54 3.67 5.24
N ALA A 185 -1.81 4.09 6.28
CA ALA A 185 -0.60 4.88 6.12
C ALA A 185 0.53 4.12 5.40
N THR A 186 0.72 2.83 5.72
CA THR A 186 1.73 1.98 5.07
C THR A 186 1.42 1.78 3.58
N GLU A 187 0.20 1.38 3.24
CA GLU A 187 -0.27 1.14 1.86
C GLU A 187 -0.23 2.42 1.02
N TYR A 188 -0.65 3.55 1.61
CA TYR A 188 -0.55 4.87 0.99
C TYR A 188 0.91 5.26 0.73
N GLY A 189 1.79 5.02 1.72
CA GLY A 189 3.22 5.30 1.59
C GLY A 189 3.88 4.48 0.48
N ALA A 190 3.58 3.18 0.42
CA ALA A 190 4.07 2.27 -0.62
C ALA A 190 3.52 2.66 -2.01
N THR A 191 2.22 2.95 -2.12
CA THR A 191 1.60 3.50 -3.34
C THR A 191 2.35 4.74 -3.84
N CYS A 192 2.61 5.71 -2.96
CA CYS A 192 3.32 6.94 -3.33
C CYS A 192 4.76 6.67 -3.75
N LEU A 193 5.45 5.78 -3.03
CA LEU A 193 6.84 5.42 -3.31
C LEU A 193 6.97 4.73 -4.67
N TYR A 194 6.18 3.69 -4.92
CA TYR A 194 6.27 2.94 -6.17
C TYR A 194 5.78 3.77 -7.36
N LEU A 195 4.77 4.64 -7.22
CA LEU A 195 4.40 5.59 -8.27
C LEU A 195 5.54 6.56 -8.59
N TRP A 196 6.21 7.07 -7.56
CA TRP A 196 7.34 7.99 -7.75
C TRP A 196 8.53 7.26 -8.40
N LEU A 197 8.88 6.06 -7.95
CA LEU A 197 9.92 5.24 -8.58
C LEU A 197 9.55 4.86 -10.03
N MET A 198 8.27 4.61 -10.32
CA MET A 198 7.77 4.35 -11.67
C MET A 198 7.94 5.57 -12.59
N ALA A 199 7.79 6.80 -12.06
CA ALA A 199 8.12 8.02 -12.81
C ALA A 199 9.62 8.16 -13.08
N HIS A 200 10.45 7.59 -12.21
CA HIS A 200 11.92 7.57 -12.30
C HIS A 200 12.48 6.30 -12.97
N THR A 201 11.64 5.52 -13.65
CA THR A 201 12.07 4.32 -14.38
C THR A 201 11.45 4.24 -15.78
N THR A 202 12.04 3.42 -16.65
CA THR A 202 11.56 3.15 -18.01
C THR A 202 11.65 1.66 -18.35
N GLY A 203 11.06 1.24 -19.48
CA GLY A 203 11.20 -0.12 -20.02
C GLY A 203 10.72 -1.23 -19.07
N PRO A 204 11.29 -2.45 -19.17
CA PRO A 204 11.00 -3.57 -18.27
C PRO A 204 11.07 -3.26 -16.77
N LEU A 205 11.98 -2.38 -16.34
CA LEU A 205 12.03 -1.97 -14.93
C LEU A 205 10.76 -1.22 -14.50
N GLN A 206 10.25 -0.33 -15.35
CA GLN A 206 9.01 0.40 -15.11
C GLN A 206 7.80 -0.55 -15.04
N VAL A 207 7.81 -1.64 -15.81
CA VAL A 207 6.77 -2.68 -15.78
C VAL A 207 6.76 -3.40 -14.43
N VAL A 208 7.92 -3.70 -13.82
CA VAL A 208 7.96 -4.27 -12.46
C VAL A 208 7.29 -3.34 -11.46
N LEU A 209 7.57 -2.03 -11.55
CA LEU A 209 7.00 -1.06 -10.64
C LEU A 209 5.51 -0.82 -10.89
N GLU A 210 5.04 -0.94 -12.12
CA GLU A 210 3.61 -0.94 -12.43
C GLU A 210 2.88 -2.05 -11.66
N GLU A 211 3.44 -3.26 -11.65
CA GLU A 211 2.83 -4.40 -10.96
C GLU A 211 2.74 -4.17 -9.45
N LEU A 212 3.80 -3.63 -8.83
CA LEU A 212 3.77 -3.23 -7.43
C LEU A 212 2.74 -2.13 -7.18
N VAL A 213 2.75 -1.05 -7.97
CA VAL A 213 1.79 0.07 -7.84
C VAL A 213 0.35 -0.42 -7.91
N ARG A 214 0.03 -1.34 -8.82
CA ARG A 214 -1.32 -1.87 -8.99
C ARG A 214 -1.78 -2.65 -7.75
N ASP A 215 -0.87 -3.40 -7.13
CA ASP A 215 -1.16 -4.13 -5.89
C ASP A 215 -1.36 -3.15 -4.73
N GLU A 216 -0.44 -2.21 -4.52
CA GLU A 216 -0.55 -1.21 -3.45
C GLU A 216 -1.81 -0.35 -3.56
N ILE A 217 -2.16 0.09 -4.77
CA ILE A 217 -3.39 0.86 -4.99
C ILE A 217 -4.61 0.02 -4.61
N ASN A 218 -4.63 -1.26 -4.99
CA ASN A 218 -5.70 -2.18 -4.66
C ASN A 218 -5.83 -2.37 -3.13
N HIS A 219 -4.71 -2.58 -2.44
CA HIS A 219 -4.66 -2.77 -0.99
C HIS A 219 -5.06 -1.49 -0.24
N MET A 220 -4.42 -0.37 -0.56
CA MET A 220 -4.74 0.96 -0.03
C MET A 220 -6.24 1.27 -0.18
N THR A 221 -6.82 1.05 -1.36
CA THR A 221 -8.23 1.32 -1.63
C THR A 221 -9.14 0.50 -0.72
N LYS A 222 -8.86 -0.79 -0.56
CA LYS A 222 -9.67 -1.70 0.27
C LYS A 222 -9.58 -1.34 1.74
N PHE A 223 -8.38 -1.09 2.26
CA PHE A 223 -8.21 -0.65 3.64
C PHE A 223 -8.83 0.72 3.89
N TRP A 224 -8.74 1.65 2.94
CA TRP A 224 -9.37 2.97 3.04
C TRP A 224 -10.90 2.85 3.06
N GLY A 225 -11.49 2.14 2.10
CA GLY A 225 -12.93 1.93 2.02
C GLY A 225 -13.48 1.24 3.26
N PHE A 226 -12.78 0.21 3.76
CA PHE A 226 -13.10 -0.44 5.02
C PHE A 226 -13.03 0.54 6.20
N GLY A 227 -12.00 1.38 6.27
CA GLY A 227 -11.84 2.39 7.32
C GLY A 227 -12.98 3.40 7.34
N VAL A 228 -13.41 3.90 6.17
CA VAL A 228 -14.55 4.83 6.04
C VAL A 228 -15.85 4.17 6.50
N TRP A 229 -16.03 2.88 6.18
CA TRP A 229 -17.21 2.12 6.60
C TRP A 229 -17.22 1.82 8.11
N ALA A 230 -16.11 1.34 8.65
CA ALA A 230 -16.01 0.89 10.04
C ALA A 230 -16.01 2.06 11.04
N PHE A 231 -15.51 3.22 10.61
CA PHE A 231 -15.32 4.41 11.45
C PHE A 231 -15.85 5.70 10.75
N PRO A 232 -17.15 5.77 10.43
CA PRO A 232 -17.72 6.91 9.69
C PRO A 232 -17.67 8.23 10.47
N GLU A 233 -17.61 8.15 11.81
CA GLU A 233 -17.37 9.28 12.72
C GLU A 233 -15.97 9.92 12.57
N SER A 234 -15.01 9.20 12.00
CA SER A 234 -13.67 9.72 11.76
C SER A 234 -13.71 10.65 10.56
N SER A 235 -13.77 11.97 10.81
CA SER A 235 -13.81 12.94 9.72
C SER A 235 -12.57 12.77 8.80
N LEU A 236 -12.79 12.81 7.49
CA LEU A 236 -11.69 12.72 6.51
C LEU A 236 -10.60 13.79 6.70
N PRO A 237 -10.94 15.04 7.10
CA PRO A 237 -9.93 15.99 7.55
C PRO A 237 -9.13 15.48 8.74
N HIS A 238 -9.72 14.76 9.69
CA HIS A 238 -9.01 14.19 10.84
C HIS A 238 -8.10 13.02 10.44
N ILE A 239 -8.52 12.13 9.53
CA ILE A 239 -7.66 11.07 8.98
C ILE A 239 -6.52 11.69 8.17
N GLY A 240 -6.83 12.60 7.24
CA GLY A 240 -5.84 13.30 6.42
C GLY A 240 -4.89 14.19 7.23
N LEU A 241 -5.39 14.88 8.24
CA LEU A 241 -4.60 15.68 9.18
C LEU A 241 -3.76 14.79 10.08
N THR A 242 -4.27 13.63 10.51
CA THR A 242 -3.46 12.67 11.28
C THR A 242 -2.34 12.11 10.41
N LEU A 243 -2.60 11.79 9.14
CA LEU A 243 -1.57 11.41 8.17
C LEU A 243 -0.55 12.54 7.94
N LEU A 244 -0.99 13.79 7.73
CA LEU A 244 -0.13 14.97 7.48
C LEU A 244 0.66 15.43 8.72
N GLN A 245 0.03 15.51 9.89
CA GLN A 245 0.69 15.84 11.17
C GLN A 245 1.69 14.77 11.56
N THR A 246 1.41 13.52 11.20
CA THR A 246 2.38 12.42 11.28
C THR A 246 3.55 12.67 10.33
N MET A 247 3.29 13.02 9.06
CA MET A 247 4.34 13.36 8.08
C MET A 247 5.26 14.52 8.54
N GLN A 248 4.75 15.38 9.42
CA GLN A 248 5.49 16.52 10.00
C GLN A 248 6.05 16.26 11.41
N GLY A 249 5.93 15.02 11.93
CA GLY A 249 6.49 14.62 13.23
C GLY A 249 5.81 15.22 14.47
N ARG A 250 4.58 15.77 14.34
CA ARG A 250 3.92 16.55 15.41
C ARG A 250 3.06 15.74 16.39
N LEU A 251 2.88 14.44 16.18
CA LEU A 251 2.06 13.58 17.05
C LEU A 251 2.87 12.45 17.68
N THR A 252 3.48 12.72 18.84
CA THR A 252 4.07 11.68 19.70
C THR A 252 2.97 11.07 20.59
N TYR A 253 2.53 9.86 20.24
CA TYR A 253 1.78 8.99 21.16
C TYR A 253 2.76 8.05 21.89
N SER A 254 2.47 7.78 23.16
CA SER A 254 3.37 7.26 24.21
C SER A 254 4.37 6.15 23.82
N GLN A 255 5.50 6.10 24.53
CA GLN A 255 6.67 5.23 24.27
C GLN A 255 6.40 3.72 24.15
N ASN A 256 5.25 3.22 24.62
CA ASN A 256 4.88 1.79 24.57
C ASN A 256 3.82 1.42 23.51
N ARG A 257 3.36 2.37 22.68
CA ARG A 257 2.32 2.13 21.66
C ARG A 257 2.81 2.50 20.25
N SER A 258 2.20 1.93 19.21
CA SER A 258 2.54 2.25 17.81
C SER A 258 2.29 3.73 17.52
N SER A 259 3.35 4.51 17.36
CA SER A 259 3.24 5.86 16.83
C SER A 259 3.49 5.84 15.33
N LEU A 260 2.58 6.45 14.56
CA LEU A 260 2.76 6.64 13.13
C LEU A 260 4.05 7.44 12.84
N VAL A 261 4.45 8.33 13.75
CA VAL A 261 5.72 9.09 13.68
C VAL A 261 6.94 8.17 13.72
N GLY A 262 6.95 7.11 14.54
CA GLY A 262 8.01 6.12 14.54
C GLY A 262 8.07 5.29 13.26
N THR A 263 6.93 5.13 12.57
CA THR A 263 6.89 4.52 11.23
C THR A 263 7.44 5.46 10.18
N LEU A 264 7.08 6.74 10.19
CA LEU A 264 7.60 7.73 9.26
C LEU A 264 9.11 7.98 9.43
N HIS A 265 9.58 8.22 10.66
CA HIS A 265 11.01 8.41 10.95
C HIS A 265 11.84 7.19 10.50
N ARG A 266 11.28 6.00 10.69
CA ARG A 266 11.86 4.76 10.17
C ARG A 266 11.84 4.75 8.65
N MET A 267 10.73 5.02 7.98
CA MET A 267 10.67 5.09 6.52
C MET A 267 11.66 6.11 5.95
N THR A 268 11.80 7.30 6.54
CA THR A 268 12.79 8.29 6.09
C THR A 268 14.23 7.82 6.24
N ASN A 269 14.54 7.06 7.30
CA ASN A 269 15.88 6.49 7.48
C ASN A 269 16.13 5.31 6.54
N VAL A 270 15.14 4.44 6.39
CA VAL A 270 15.18 3.21 5.59
C VAL A 270 15.26 3.54 4.10
N LEU A 271 14.63 4.63 3.66
CA LEU A 271 14.68 5.12 2.28
C LEU A 271 15.90 6.03 2.01
N ALA A 272 16.82 6.18 2.97
CA ALA A 272 17.99 7.05 2.88
C ALA A 272 17.65 8.51 2.51
N TRP A 273 16.58 9.08 3.08
CA TRP A 273 16.07 10.42 2.74
C TRP A 273 17.13 11.53 2.65
N GLN A 274 18.16 11.45 3.50
CA GLN A 274 19.25 12.42 3.53
C GLN A 274 20.13 12.41 2.27
N SER A 275 20.22 11.30 1.55
CA SER A 275 20.96 11.22 0.28
C SER A 275 20.17 11.76 -0.92
N TRP A 276 18.88 12.05 -0.75
CA TRP A 276 18.06 12.53 -1.86
C TRP A 276 18.35 13.99 -2.17
N SER A 277 18.42 14.32 -3.46
CA SER A 277 18.44 15.71 -3.92
C SER A 277 17.16 16.45 -3.51
N TRP A 278 17.23 17.78 -3.47
CA TRP A 278 16.07 18.60 -3.15
C TRP A 278 14.92 18.41 -4.15
N SER A 279 15.22 18.27 -5.45
CA SER A 279 14.23 18.00 -6.48
C SER A 279 13.51 16.67 -6.27
N ASN A 280 14.23 15.63 -5.85
CA ASN A 280 13.64 14.30 -5.60
C ASN A 280 12.73 14.32 -4.36
N ARG A 281 13.14 15.02 -3.30
CA ARG A 281 12.28 15.24 -2.13
C ARG A 281 11.02 16.02 -2.49
N ALA A 282 11.16 17.09 -3.28
CA ALA A 282 10.04 17.92 -3.69
C ALA A 282 9.04 17.17 -4.60
N THR A 283 9.54 16.39 -5.57
CA THR A 283 8.68 15.58 -6.44
C THR A 283 8.00 14.43 -5.69
N PHE A 284 8.65 13.82 -4.70
CA PHE A 284 8.00 12.82 -3.85
C PHE A 284 6.91 13.42 -2.95
N ILE A 285 7.17 14.58 -2.32
CA ILE A 285 6.14 15.31 -1.56
C ILE A 285 4.97 15.68 -2.48
N PHE A 286 5.26 16.10 -3.71
CA PHE A 286 4.25 16.36 -4.72
C PHE A 286 3.44 15.09 -5.02
N THR A 287 4.06 13.94 -5.27
CA THR A 287 3.37 12.65 -5.45
C THR A 287 2.41 12.37 -4.30
N CYS A 288 2.90 12.38 -3.06
CA CYS A 288 2.09 12.16 -1.87
C CYS A 288 0.87 13.10 -1.82
N THR A 289 1.11 14.40 -1.98
CA THR A 289 0.04 15.41 -1.93
C THR A 289 -1.03 15.18 -3.01
N ARG A 290 -0.61 14.82 -4.22
CA ARG A 290 -1.51 14.57 -5.35
C ARG A 290 -2.31 13.28 -5.18
N VAL A 291 -1.67 12.21 -4.71
CA VAL A 291 -2.35 10.95 -4.36
C VAL A 291 -3.38 11.19 -3.25
N LEU A 292 -3.01 11.90 -2.18
CA LEU A 292 -3.93 12.23 -1.09
C LEU A 292 -5.11 13.07 -1.56
N HIS A 293 -4.89 14.03 -2.47
CA HIS A 293 -5.96 14.82 -3.07
C HIS A 293 -6.94 13.93 -3.87
N ARG A 294 -6.44 12.96 -4.65
CA ARG A 294 -7.27 11.98 -5.37
C ARG A 294 -8.10 11.12 -4.40
N LEU A 295 -7.45 10.59 -3.36
CA LEU A 295 -8.12 9.80 -2.33
C LEU A 295 -9.18 10.60 -1.58
N TYR A 296 -8.90 11.86 -1.25
CA TYR A 296 -9.87 12.73 -0.62
C TYR A 296 -11.10 12.96 -1.50
N GLY A 297 -10.87 13.25 -2.79
CA GLY A 297 -11.96 13.41 -3.77
C GLY A 297 -12.80 12.13 -3.92
N TRP A 298 -12.15 10.98 -4.09
CA TRP A 298 -12.82 9.68 -4.16
C TRP A 298 -13.57 9.33 -2.87
N SER A 299 -12.95 9.54 -1.71
CA SER A 299 -13.54 9.22 -0.41
C SER A 299 -14.81 10.03 -0.12
N ARG A 300 -14.91 11.26 -0.65
CA ARG A 300 -16.15 12.06 -0.58
C ARG A 300 -17.26 11.55 -1.49
N SER A 301 -16.92 10.71 -2.47
CA SER A 301 -17.90 10.07 -3.35
C SER A 301 -18.46 8.76 -2.77
N LEU A 302 -17.84 8.20 -1.73
CA LEU A 302 -18.28 6.96 -1.09
C LEU A 302 -19.56 7.19 -0.28
N ARG A 303 -20.62 6.44 -0.56
CA ARG A 303 -21.89 6.52 0.17
C ARG A 303 -22.00 5.43 1.21
N ALA A 304 -22.56 5.77 2.37
CA ALA A 304 -22.77 4.82 3.47
C ALA A 304 -23.57 3.57 3.03
N ALA A 305 -24.61 3.75 2.19
CA ALA A 305 -25.41 2.64 1.69
C ALA A 305 -24.64 1.70 0.75
N GLU A 306 -23.70 2.22 -0.03
CA GLU A 306 -22.85 1.41 -0.92
C GLU A 306 -21.83 0.62 -0.07
N LEU A 307 -21.15 1.30 0.86
CA LEU A 307 -20.22 0.66 1.79
C LEU A 307 -20.90 -0.40 2.66
N GLN A 308 -22.13 -0.17 3.09
CA GLN A 308 -22.91 -1.15 3.85
C GLN A 308 -23.21 -2.41 3.03
N LYS A 309 -23.34 -2.33 1.70
CA LYS A 309 -23.48 -3.52 0.85
C LYS A 309 -22.18 -4.29 0.69
N LEU A 310 -21.04 -3.61 0.78
CA LEU A 310 -19.72 -4.20 0.59
C LEU A 310 -19.17 -4.86 1.87
N PHE A 311 -19.45 -4.26 3.03
CA PHE A 311 -18.86 -4.64 4.32
C PHE A 311 -19.88 -4.98 5.41
N GLY A 312 -21.16 -4.71 5.17
CA GLY A 312 -22.21 -5.07 6.12
C GLY A 312 -22.35 -6.57 6.26
N LYS A 313 -22.75 -7.02 7.46
CA LYS A 313 -23.23 -8.39 7.66
C LYS A 313 -24.41 -8.66 6.73
N ASP A 314 -24.42 -9.83 6.09
CA ASP A 314 -25.60 -10.31 5.35
C ASP A 314 -26.82 -10.34 6.32
N GLU A 315 -28.00 -9.99 5.82
CA GLU A 315 -29.25 -10.04 6.62
C GLU A 315 -29.47 -11.43 7.26
N GLU A 316 -28.93 -12.48 6.65
CA GLU A 316 -29.01 -13.84 7.14
C GLU A 316 -28.10 -14.11 8.35
N GLU A 317 -26.91 -13.49 8.42
CA GLU A 317 -26.03 -13.53 9.60
C GLU A 317 -26.61 -12.71 10.75
N ARG A 318 -27.21 -11.55 10.47
CA ARG A 318 -27.95 -10.78 11.49
C ARG A 318 -29.10 -11.59 12.10
N ARG A 319 -29.90 -12.27 11.26
CA ARG A 319 -31.00 -13.14 11.72
C ARG A 319 -30.54 -14.40 12.46
N LYS A 320 -29.29 -14.85 12.27
CA LYS A 320 -28.69 -15.96 13.04
C LYS A 320 -28.14 -15.48 14.38
N ASP A 321 -27.50 -14.31 14.42
CA ASP A 321 -27.03 -13.67 15.66
C ASP A 321 -28.21 -13.31 16.59
N GLU A 322 -29.31 -12.80 16.03
CA GLU A 322 -30.53 -12.45 16.80
C GLU A 322 -31.21 -13.70 17.38
N ARG A 323 -31.38 -14.76 16.58
CA ARG A 323 -31.91 -16.04 17.06
C ARG A 323 -30.99 -16.75 18.06
N GLY A 324 -29.68 -16.58 17.92
CA GLY A 324 -28.70 -17.09 18.88
C GLY A 324 -28.81 -16.42 20.24
N ARG A 325 -29.08 -15.10 20.29
CA ARG A 325 -29.29 -14.39 21.57
C ARG A 325 -30.61 -14.76 22.25
N GLU A 326 -31.69 -14.95 21.49
CA GLU A 326 -32.99 -15.38 22.03
C GLU A 326 -32.95 -16.77 22.70
N ILE A 327 -32.04 -17.66 22.27
CA ILE A 327 -31.89 -19.01 22.83
C ILE A 327 -31.05 -19.02 24.13
N PHE A 328 -30.23 -17.99 24.37
CA PHE A 328 -29.41 -17.88 25.58
C PHE A 328 -29.99 -16.94 26.65
N GLU A 329 -30.99 -16.13 26.30
CA GLU A 329 -31.66 -15.20 27.21
C GLU A 329 -33.10 -15.63 27.60
N GLY A 330 -33.57 -16.79 27.11
CA GLY A 330 -34.80 -17.45 27.55
C GLY A 330 -34.51 -18.74 28.31
#